data_AF-A0A172Z805-F1
#
_entry.id   AF-A0A172Z805-F1
#
_cell.length_a   1.000
_cell.length_b   1.000
_cell.length_c   1.000
_cell.angle_alpha   90.00
_cell.angle_beta   90.00
_cell.angle_gamma   90.00
#
_symmetry.space_group_name_H-M   'P 1'
#
loop_
_entity.id
_entity.type
_entity.pdbx_description
1 polymer ?
#
loop_
_entity_poly.entity_id
_entity_poly.type
_entity_poly.pdbx_seq_one_letter_code
_entity_poly.pdbx_strand_id
1 'polypeptide(L)'
;MTHIHKTIGALLLPIAVLISDYALAENQDCLNGYEFLKSQRKGDGIALPHTGLEMNSQYDTHQVCYRGKDVTQWAAGLGMEITSGSNGFFKNGTVAIVTAHERLEDGRGYWAGDYKAALILLRVDEETGELKRTMLATQKQDNDPTKTIEDFHLAGYDEFNKVVYFETPAFATASAIYSFPVFPVLQGEKPVLKYFGPGRIDFVMFDLGTSNASRNIGNVLVWRDEIFPDRGRDEVLYLINSAGKQICKVDSTDPGYRFNPVCINH
;
A
#
# COMPACT_ATOMS: atom_id res chain seq x y z
N MET A 1 -47.32 49.11 -40.85
CA MET A 1 -47.67 48.08 -39.86
C MET A 1 -46.52 47.09 -39.76
N THR A 2 -45.83 47.08 -38.62
CA THR A 2 -45.16 45.93 -37.94
C THR A 2 -44.24 44.99 -38.75
N HIS A 3 -42.90 45.02 -38.56
CA HIS A 3 -42.10 44.22 -37.59
C HIS A 3 -42.07 42.70 -37.94
N ILE A 4 -40.94 41.99 -38.16
CA ILE A 4 -39.73 41.77 -37.34
C ILE A 4 -38.65 41.00 -38.15
N HIS A 5 -37.37 41.27 -37.85
CA HIS A 5 -36.15 40.55 -38.28
C HIS A 5 -36.05 39.09 -37.80
N LYS A 6 -35.26 38.26 -38.50
CA LYS A 6 -34.05 37.62 -37.92
C LYS A 6 -33.25 36.76 -38.91
N THR A 7 -31.98 37.12 -39.03
CA THR A 7 -30.84 36.40 -39.59
C THR A 7 -30.46 35.22 -38.70
N ILE A 8 -30.06 34.07 -39.27
CA ILE A 8 -29.18 33.09 -38.59
C ILE A 8 -28.21 32.52 -39.63
N GLY A 9 -26.95 32.94 -39.54
CA GLY A 9 -25.81 32.21 -40.07
C GLY A 9 -25.42 31.13 -39.05
N ALA A 10 -25.27 29.89 -39.50
CA ALA A 10 -24.73 28.81 -38.70
C ALA A 10 -23.23 28.68 -38.97
N LEU A 11 -22.48 29.01 -37.92
CA LEU A 11 -21.04 29.02 -37.80
C LEU A 11 -20.50 27.58 -37.75
N LEU A 12 -19.39 27.34 -38.44
CA LEU A 12 -18.53 26.17 -38.28
C LEU A 12 -18.04 26.08 -36.82
N LEU A 13 -18.36 24.98 -36.14
CA LEU A 13 -17.80 24.63 -34.83
C LEU A 13 -16.41 24.02 -35.01
N PRO A 14 -15.36 24.52 -34.33
CA PRO A 14 -14.13 23.78 -34.18
C PRO A 14 -14.34 22.66 -33.14
N ILE A 15 -13.96 21.44 -33.51
CA ILE A 15 -13.86 20.30 -32.59
C ILE A 15 -12.70 20.62 -31.63
N ALA A 16 -13.03 21.21 -30.49
CA ALA A 16 -12.14 21.28 -29.35
C ALA A 16 -12.15 19.91 -28.67
N VAL A 17 -10.99 19.28 -28.65
CA VAL A 17 -10.68 18.06 -27.89
C VAL A 17 -11.04 18.30 -26.43
N LEU A 18 -12.06 17.61 -25.93
CA LEU A 18 -12.36 17.49 -24.51
C LEU A 18 -11.25 16.65 -23.86
N ILE A 19 -10.17 17.31 -23.45
CA ILE A 19 -9.36 16.84 -22.33
C ILE A 19 -10.26 17.10 -21.14
N SER A 20 -10.90 16.06 -20.59
CA SER A 20 -11.73 16.24 -19.40
C SER A 20 -10.82 16.65 -18.25
N ASP A 21 -10.83 17.94 -17.93
CA ASP A 21 -10.51 18.44 -16.61
C ASP A 21 -11.45 17.73 -15.63
N TYR A 22 -10.99 16.60 -15.09
CA TYR A 22 -11.56 16.06 -13.85
C TYR A 22 -11.31 17.14 -12.81
N ALA A 23 -12.34 17.94 -12.55
CA ALA A 23 -12.31 19.00 -11.57
C ALA A 23 -11.82 18.42 -10.24
N LEU A 24 -10.57 18.74 -9.89
CA LEU A 24 -9.95 18.51 -8.60
C LEU A 24 -10.78 19.29 -7.56
N ALA A 25 -11.79 18.65 -6.99
CA ALA A 25 -12.52 19.23 -5.87
C ALA A 25 -11.54 19.40 -4.71
N GLU A 26 -11.44 20.62 -4.16
CA GLU A 26 -10.81 20.83 -2.85
C GLU A 26 -11.56 19.97 -1.83
N ASN A 27 -10.92 18.90 -1.36
CA ASN A 27 -11.42 18.14 -0.22
C ASN A 27 -10.80 18.74 1.05
N GLN A 28 -11.65 19.21 1.96
CA GLN A 28 -11.24 19.76 3.25
C GLN A 28 -10.33 18.79 4.03
N ASP A 29 -10.53 17.48 3.87
CA ASP A 29 -9.68 16.45 4.48
C ASP A 29 -8.24 16.50 3.95
N CYS A 30 -8.07 16.63 2.63
CA CYS A 30 -6.74 16.76 2.03
C CYS A 30 -6.06 18.07 2.42
N LEU A 31 -6.81 19.18 2.52
CA LEU A 31 -6.29 20.46 2.96
C LEU A 31 -5.82 20.40 4.43
N ASN A 32 -6.63 19.81 5.30
CA ASN A 32 -6.28 19.60 6.71
C ASN A 32 -5.03 18.73 6.85
N GLY A 33 -4.95 17.64 6.08
CA GLY A 33 -3.78 16.76 6.05
C GLY A 33 -2.52 17.50 5.61
N TYR A 34 -2.62 18.35 4.59
CA TYR A 34 -1.50 19.16 4.12
C TYR A 34 -1.01 20.16 5.18
N GLU A 35 -1.91 20.88 5.84
CA GLU A 35 -1.51 21.86 6.87
C GLU A 35 -0.86 21.19 8.09
N PHE A 36 -1.36 20.03 8.53
CA PHE A 36 -0.70 19.29 9.63
C PHE A 36 0.66 18.70 9.18
N LEU A 37 0.79 18.16 7.96
CA LEU A 37 2.09 17.73 7.40
C LEU A 37 3.10 18.88 7.34
N LYS A 38 2.66 20.06 6.90
CA LYS A 38 3.46 21.29 6.88
C LYS A 38 3.88 21.72 8.29
N SER A 39 3.01 21.61 9.29
CA SER A 39 3.34 21.88 10.69
C SER A 39 4.44 20.96 11.23
N GLN A 40 4.54 19.73 10.70
CA GLN A 40 5.59 18.76 11.01
C GLN A 40 6.85 18.92 10.14
N ARG A 41 6.94 19.98 9.32
CA ARG A 41 8.01 20.20 8.32
C ARG A 41 8.10 19.08 7.27
N LYS A 42 6.96 18.47 6.95
CA LYS A 42 6.79 17.40 5.97
C LYS A 42 5.76 17.79 4.90
N GLY A 43 5.69 19.07 4.52
CA GLY A 43 4.65 19.59 3.62
C GLY A 43 4.58 18.91 2.25
N ASP A 44 5.66 18.27 1.81
CA ASP A 44 5.70 17.45 0.59
C ASP A 44 5.42 15.96 0.85
N GLY A 45 4.78 15.65 1.98
CA GLY A 45 4.31 14.32 2.32
C GLY A 45 3.12 13.90 1.45
N ILE A 46 3.01 12.59 1.23
CA ILE A 46 1.82 11.96 0.66
C ILE A 46 0.99 11.46 1.84
N ALA A 47 -0.24 11.96 1.98
CA ALA A 47 -1.18 11.40 2.94
C ALA A 47 -1.95 10.27 2.26
N LEU A 48 -2.09 9.14 2.96
CA LEU A 48 -2.77 7.96 2.47
C LEU A 48 -4.10 7.78 3.22
N PRO A 49 -5.08 7.09 2.62
CA PRO A 49 -6.31 6.80 3.30
C PRO A 49 -6.11 6.00 4.60
N HIS A 50 -7.04 6.09 5.55
CA HIS A 50 -7.11 5.20 6.72
C HIS A 50 -8.02 3.99 6.48
N THR A 51 -8.85 4.03 5.44
CA THR A 51 -9.79 2.97 5.10
C THR A 51 -9.16 1.95 4.15
N GLY A 52 -8.78 0.81 4.71
CA GLY A 52 -8.21 -0.39 4.08
C GLY A 52 -7.66 -1.27 5.21
N LEU A 53 -7.60 -2.60 5.05
CA LEU A 53 -7.26 -3.51 6.16
C LEU A 53 -5.89 -3.19 6.81
N GLU A 54 -4.93 -2.60 6.08
CA GLU A 54 -3.58 -2.28 6.56
C GLU A 54 -2.99 -0.96 5.99
N MET A 55 -3.75 0.14 6.03
CA MET A 55 -3.21 1.46 5.62
C MET A 55 -2.50 2.19 6.77
N ASN A 56 -1.17 2.14 6.78
CA ASN A 56 -0.32 2.86 7.73
C ASN A 56 -0.10 4.31 7.28
N SER A 57 -1.13 5.13 7.40
CA SER A 57 -1.04 6.59 7.24
C SER A 57 -0.82 7.28 8.59
N GLN A 58 0.00 8.34 8.62
CA GLN A 58 0.07 9.23 9.80
C GLN A 58 -1.20 10.11 9.94
N TYR A 59 -2.16 10.01 9.00
CA TYR A 59 -3.29 10.92 8.84
C TYR A 59 -4.54 10.18 8.37
N ASP A 60 -5.65 10.42 9.05
CA ASP A 60 -6.97 9.88 8.72
C ASP A 60 -7.59 10.64 7.54
N THR A 61 -7.25 10.22 6.33
CA THR A 61 -7.92 10.70 5.12
C THR A 61 -8.71 9.53 4.52
N HIS A 62 -9.76 9.76 3.75
CA HIS A 62 -10.44 8.68 3.00
C HIS A 62 -9.84 8.54 1.58
N GLN A 63 -8.72 9.22 1.32
CA GLN A 63 -8.21 9.56 0.00
C GLN A 63 -6.68 9.61 -0.01
N VAL A 64 -6.06 9.44 -1.18
CA VAL A 64 -4.65 9.77 -1.36
C VAL A 64 -4.56 11.27 -1.60
N CYS A 65 -3.91 11.99 -0.69
CA CYS A 65 -3.79 13.44 -0.77
C CYS A 65 -2.34 13.89 -0.98
N TYR A 66 -2.16 14.90 -1.81
CA TYR A 66 -0.87 15.56 -2.02
C TYR A 66 -1.07 17.08 -2.14
N ARG A 67 -0.32 17.86 -1.33
CA ARG A 67 -0.39 19.33 -1.31
C ARG A 67 -1.81 19.90 -1.25
N GLY A 68 -2.67 19.31 -0.43
CA GLY A 68 -4.04 19.75 -0.22
C GLY A 68 -5.05 19.23 -1.24
N LYS A 69 -4.61 18.47 -2.24
CA LYS A 69 -5.45 17.96 -3.34
C LYS A 69 -5.70 16.47 -3.22
N ASP A 70 -6.91 16.06 -3.55
CA ASP A 70 -7.25 14.65 -3.78
C ASP A 70 -6.61 14.17 -5.09
N VAL A 71 -5.75 13.17 -4.99
CA VAL A 71 -5.08 12.53 -6.14
C VAL A 71 -5.40 11.03 -6.21
N THR A 72 -6.43 10.56 -5.50
CA THR A 72 -6.77 9.14 -5.35
C THR A 72 -6.93 8.42 -6.68
N GLN A 73 -7.76 8.97 -7.59
CA GLN A 73 -8.03 8.36 -8.89
C GLN A 73 -6.79 8.36 -9.80
N TRP A 74 -5.99 9.43 -9.75
CA TRP A 74 -4.73 9.49 -10.48
C TRP A 74 -3.72 8.47 -9.93
N ALA A 75 -3.62 8.34 -8.61
CA ALA A 75 -2.73 7.41 -7.93
C ALA A 75 -3.10 5.95 -8.25
N ALA A 76 -4.38 5.59 -8.18
CA ALA A 76 -4.87 4.26 -8.53
C ALA A 76 -4.65 3.95 -10.02
N GLY A 77 -4.98 4.90 -10.89
CA GLY A 77 -5.07 4.71 -12.33
C GLY A 77 -6.52 4.49 -12.77
N LEU A 78 -6.78 4.70 -14.06
CA LEU A 78 -8.13 4.67 -14.61
C LEU A 78 -8.81 3.31 -14.36
N GLY A 79 -10.02 3.34 -13.79
CA GLY A 79 -10.80 2.14 -13.50
C GLY A 79 -10.34 1.36 -12.27
N MET A 80 -9.41 1.90 -11.49
CA MET A 80 -8.84 1.23 -10.30
C MET A 80 -9.21 1.98 -9.02
N GLU A 81 -9.28 1.27 -7.90
CA GLU A 81 -9.46 1.79 -6.55
C GLU A 81 -8.30 1.37 -5.66
N ILE A 82 -7.75 2.30 -4.86
CA ILE A 82 -6.67 1.98 -3.89
C ILE A 82 -7.22 1.06 -2.80
N THR A 83 -6.46 0.02 -2.43
CA THR A 83 -6.86 -0.98 -1.43
C THR A 83 -5.98 -1.02 -0.19
N SER A 84 -4.69 -0.73 -0.33
CA SER A 84 -3.76 -0.62 0.80
C SER A 84 -2.63 0.37 0.47
N GLY A 85 -1.89 0.81 1.49
CA GLY A 85 -0.82 1.77 1.30
C GLY A 85 0.09 1.94 2.52
N SER A 86 1.38 2.16 2.27
CA SER A 86 2.35 2.52 3.28
C SER A 86 3.22 3.66 2.80
N ASN A 87 3.45 4.64 3.67
CA ASN A 87 4.45 5.67 3.46
C ASN A 87 5.83 5.15 3.86
N GLY A 88 6.85 5.57 3.12
CA GLY A 88 8.24 5.47 3.55
C GLY A 88 8.87 6.85 3.53
N PHE A 89 9.50 7.24 4.64
CA PHE A 89 10.27 8.48 4.67
C PHE A 89 11.71 8.19 4.27
N PHE A 90 12.17 8.85 3.21
CA PHE A 90 13.55 8.75 2.72
C PHE A 90 14.27 10.07 2.96
N LYS A 91 15.60 10.01 3.06
CA LYS A 91 16.45 11.20 3.18
C LYS A 91 16.26 12.17 2.01
N ASN A 92 15.83 11.63 0.86
CA ASN A 92 15.68 12.32 -0.40
C ASN A 92 14.20 12.35 -0.87
N GLY A 93 13.28 12.61 0.06
CA GLY A 93 11.87 12.87 -0.23
C GLY A 93 10.89 11.84 0.35
N THR A 94 9.61 12.07 0.08
CA THR A 94 8.53 11.17 0.50
C THR A 94 8.17 10.21 -0.62
N VAL A 95 8.02 8.94 -0.27
CA VAL A 95 7.44 7.95 -1.18
C VAL A 95 6.30 7.23 -0.48
N ALA A 96 5.34 6.81 -1.29
CA ALA A 96 4.27 5.93 -0.86
C ALA A 96 4.22 4.73 -1.80
N ILE A 97 3.97 3.56 -1.24
CA ILE A 97 3.66 2.37 -2.01
C ILE A 97 2.22 2.05 -1.74
N VAL A 98 1.44 1.87 -2.80
CA VAL A 98 0.01 1.62 -2.74
C VAL A 98 -0.36 0.44 -3.61
N THR A 99 -1.42 -0.25 -3.24
CA THR A 99 -2.03 -1.31 -4.05
C THR A 99 -3.37 -0.82 -4.57
N ALA A 100 -3.76 -1.28 -5.75
CA ALA A 100 -5.01 -0.88 -6.38
C ALA A 100 -5.67 -2.04 -7.12
N HIS A 101 -7.00 -2.11 -7.10
CA HIS A 101 -7.80 -3.13 -7.80
C HIS A 101 -8.72 -2.51 -8.84
N GLU A 102 -8.99 -3.24 -9.92
CA GLU A 102 -10.00 -2.87 -10.91
C GLU A 102 -11.39 -2.88 -10.27
N ARG A 103 -12.11 -1.79 -10.48
CA ARG A 103 -13.50 -1.67 -10.05
C ARG A 103 -14.37 -2.55 -10.94
N LEU A 104 -14.98 -3.58 -10.38
CA LEU A 104 -15.91 -4.43 -11.12
C LEU A 104 -17.20 -3.64 -11.44
N GLU A 105 -17.51 -3.49 -12.73
CA GLU A 105 -18.65 -2.68 -13.22
C GLU A 105 -20.02 -3.22 -12.79
N ASP A 106 -20.10 -4.49 -12.40
CA ASP A 106 -21.35 -5.18 -12.07
C ASP A 106 -21.71 -5.14 -10.57
N GLY A 107 -20.93 -4.43 -9.75
CA GLY A 107 -21.17 -4.33 -8.30
C GLY A 107 -20.93 -5.62 -7.53
N ARG A 108 -20.43 -6.69 -8.16
CA ARG A 108 -19.90 -7.84 -7.43
C ARG A 108 -18.63 -7.38 -6.72
N GLY A 109 -18.56 -7.61 -5.41
CA GLY A 109 -17.34 -7.34 -4.65
C GLY A 109 -16.15 -8.14 -5.18
N TYR A 110 -14.94 -7.78 -4.76
CA TYR A 110 -13.65 -8.35 -5.17
C TYR A 110 -13.52 -9.89 -5.04
N TRP A 111 -14.50 -10.57 -4.44
CA TRP A 111 -14.58 -12.03 -4.24
C TRP A 111 -14.71 -12.86 -5.52
N ALA A 112 -14.93 -12.25 -6.69
CA ALA A 112 -15.13 -12.95 -7.96
C ALA A 112 -13.83 -13.48 -8.60
N GLY A 113 -12.65 -13.11 -8.08
CA GLY A 113 -11.34 -13.61 -8.54
C GLY A 113 -10.88 -13.09 -9.92
N ASP A 114 -11.79 -12.59 -10.75
CA ASP A 114 -11.50 -11.97 -12.07
C ASP A 114 -11.43 -10.43 -11.97
N TYR A 115 -10.48 -9.90 -11.21
CA TYR A 115 -10.18 -8.46 -11.21
C TYR A 115 -8.69 -8.25 -11.46
N LYS A 116 -8.28 -7.03 -11.88
CA LYS A 116 -6.86 -6.68 -11.99
C LYS A 116 -6.34 -6.05 -10.71
N ALA A 117 -5.20 -6.48 -10.21
CA ALA A 117 -4.48 -5.85 -9.10
C ALA A 117 -3.12 -5.27 -9.55
N ALA A 118 -2.73 -4.15 -8.96
CA ALA A 118 -1.48 -3.46 -9.25
C ALA A 118 -0.78 -2.98 -7.96
N LEU A 119 0.55 -3.03 -7.97
CA LEU A 119 1.43 -2.42 -6.99
C LEU A 119 2.06 -1.16 -7.59
N ILE A 120 1.96 -0.03 -6.90
CA ILE A 120 2.26 1.30 -7.45
C ILE A 120 3.15 2.06 -6.48
N LEU A 121 4.18 2.71 -7.01
CA LEU A 121 5.00 3.70 -6.30
C LEU A 121 4.51 5.10 -6.64
N LEU A 122 4.31 5.90 -5.59
CA LEU A 122 4.13 7.34 -5.67
C LEU A 122 5.38 7.99 -5.09
N ARG A 123 5.98 8.92 -5.81
CA ARG A 123 7.21 9.61 -5.38
C ARG A 123 7.11 11.09 -5.67
N VAL A 124 7.49 11.90 -4.70
CA VAL A 124 7.68 13.34 -4.93
C VAL A 124 9.10 13.57 -5.44
N ASP A 125 9.20 14.24 -6.58
CA ASP A 125 10.46 14.77 -7.07
C ASP A 125 10.91 15.93 -6.18
N GLU A 126 12.13 15.87 -5.65
CA GLU A 126 12.59 16.86 -4.69
C GLU A 126 12.87 18.23 -5.31
N GLU A 127 13.29 18.26 -6.58
CA GLU A 127 13.67 19.50 -7.24
C GLU A 127 12.44 20.25 -7.74
N THR A 128 11.48 19.51 -8.32
CA THR A 128 10.29 20.12 -8.93
C THR A 128 9.08 20.11 -8.01
N GLY A 129 9.08 19.27 -6.97
CA GLY A 129 7.88 19.00 -6.18
C GLY A 129 6.77 18.33 -7.00
N GLU A 130 7.12 17.65 -8.09
CA GLU A 130 6.17 16.92 -8.92
C GLU A 130 5.91 15.54 -8.33
N LEU A 131 4.64 15.16 -8.22
CA LEU A 131 4.26 13.80 -7.83
C LEU A 131 4.31 12.88 -9.05
N LYS A 132 5.15 11.85 -8.99
CA LYS A 132 5.34 10.82 -10.01
C LYS A 132 4.69 9.51 -9.59
N ARG A 133 4.06 8.83 -10.55
CA ARG A 133 3.43 7.52 -10.39
C ARG A 133 4.16 6.49 -11.25
N THR A 134 4.57 5.39 -10.65
CA THR A 134 5.22 4.26 -11.33
C THR A 134 4.52 2.96 -10.98
N MET A 135 4.06 2.23 -11.99
CA MET A 135 3.54 0.87 -11.79
C MET A 135 4.71 -0.09 -11.60
N LEU A 136 4.74 -0.76 -10.45
CA LEU A 136 5.84 -1.64 -10.05
C LEU A 136 5.61 -3.09 -10.47
N ALA A 137 4.39 -3.58 -10.22
CA ALA A 137 3.97 -4.93 -10.56
C ALA A 137 2.47 -4.97 -10.83
N THR A 138 2.04 -5.97 -11.59
CA THR A 138 0.64 -6.34 -11.78
C THR A 138 0.46 -7.79 -11.35
N GLN A 139 -0.78 -8.20 -11.18
CA GLN A 139 -1.08 -9.60 -10.88
C GLN A 139 -0.48 -10.56 -11.89
N LYS A 140 -0.15 -11.75 -11.41
CA LYS A 140 0.42 -12.84 -12.20
C LYS A 140 -0.13 -14.16 -11.65
N GLN A 141 -0.75 -14.95 -12.52
CA GLN A 141 -1.11 -16.33 -12.20
C GLN A 141 0.03 -17.29 -12.54
N ASP A 142 0.20 -18.30 -11.69
CA ASP A 142 1.15 -19.39 -11.86
C ASP A 142 0.54 -20.67 -11.27
N ASN A 143 0.97 -21.85 -11.75
CA ASN A 143 0.52 -23.11 -11.15
C ASN A 143 1.14 -23.32 -9.76
N ASP A 144 2.29 -22.69 -9.51
CA ASP A 144 2.91 -22.65 -8.20
C ASP A 144 2.30 -21.49 -7.38
N PRO A 145 1.56 -21.75 -6.29
CA PRO A 145 0.96 -20.69 -5.46
C PRO A 145 2.01 -19.77 -4.82
N THR A 146 3.28 -20.19 -4.74
CA THR A 146 4.40 -19.32 -4.30
C THR A 146 4.93 -18.38 -5.38
N LYS A 147 4.34 -18.42 -6.58
CA LYS A 147 4.64 -17.55 -7.73
C LYS A 147 3.41 -16.83 -8.26
N THR A 148 2.22 -17.23 -7.81
CA THR A 148 0.97 -16.50 -8.00
C THR A 148 0.99 -15.27 -7.12
N ILE A 149 0.61 -14.15 -7.72
CA ILE A 149 0.51 -12.85 -7.07
C ILE A 149 -0.82 -12.26 -7.52
N GLU A 150 -1.79 -12.31 -6.63
CA GLU A 150 -3.15 -11.77 -6.78
C GLU A 150 -3.46 -10.93 -5.54
N ASP A 151 -4.39 -9.98 -5.62
CA ASP A 151 -4.86 -9.25 -4.43
C ASP A 151 -3.71 -8.71 -3.55
N PHE A 152 -2.87 -7.82 -4.10
CA PHE A 152 -1.74 -7.28 -3.34
C PHE A 152 -2.25 -6.61 -2.07
N HIS A 153 -1.79 -7.09 -0.91
CA HIS A 153 -2.10 -6.48 0.37
C HIS A 153 -0.82 -6.04 1.07
N LEU A 154 -0.58 -4.73 1.23
CA LEU A 154 0.62 -4.24 1.91
C LEU A 154 0.53 -4.52 3.40
N ALA A 155 1.44 -5.37 3.88
CA ALA A 155 1.39 -5.91 5.24
C ALA A 155 2.42 -5.31 6.19
N GLY A 156 3.38 -4.56 5.66
CA GLY A 156 4.23 -3.74 6.52
C GLY A 156 5.42 -3.13 5.79
N TYR A 157 6.08 -2.23 6.51
CA TYR A 157 7.28 -1.56 6.04
C TYR A 157 8.37 -1.57 7.11
N ASP A 158 9.51 -2.14 6.77
CA ASP A 158 10.73 -2.07 7.56
C ASP A 158 11.44 -0.76 7.21
N GLU A 159 11.24 0.25 8.05
CA GLU A 159 11.87 1.56 7.93
C GLU A 159 13.40 1.51 8.03
N PHE A 160 13.96 0.52 8.72
CA PHE A 160 15.41 0.43 8.94
C PHE A 160 16.11 -0.13 7.70
N ASN A 161 15.61 -1.25 7.17
CA ASN A 161 16.17 -1.89 5.97
C ASN A 161 15.54 -1.39 4.67
N LYS A 162 14.52 -0.52 4.75
CA LYS A 162 13.74 0.01 3.61
C LYS A 162 13.14 -1.13 2.76
N VAL A 163 12.57 -2.12 3.43
CA VAL A 163 11.93 -3.31 2.82
C VAL A 163 10.42 -3.24 3.01
N VAL A 164 9.70 -3.49 1.93
CA VAL A 164 8.24 -3.60 1.94
C VAL A 164 7.86 -5.05 2.00
N TYR A 165 6.83 -5.36 2.79
CA TYR A 165 6.20 -6.65 2.83
C TYR A 165 4.77 -6.55 2.34
N PHE A 166 4.36 -7.53 1.56
CA PHE A 166 2.98 -7.66 1.11
C PHE A 166 2.56 -9.12 1.13
N GLU A 167 1.28 -9.31 1.32
CA GLU A 167 0.58 -10.57 1.30
C GLU A 167 -0.20 -10.70 0.00
N THR A 168 -0.35 -11.95 -0.42
CA THR A 168 -1.26 -12.35 -1.49
C THR A 168 -1.91 -13.66 -1.06
N PRO A 169 -3.22 -13.85 -1.31
CA PRO A 169 -3.87 -15.13 -1.08
C PRO A 169 -3.10 -16.26 -1.77
N ALA A 170 -2.74 -17.30 -1.01
CA ALA A 170 -2.01 -18.44 -1.55
C ALA A 170 -2.36 -19.71 -0.78
N PHE A 171 -2.48 -20.84 -1.47
CA PHE A 171 -2.93 -22.09 -0.84
C PHE A 171 -4.39 -22.01 -0.35
N ALA A 172 -4.89 -23.11 0.23
CA ALA A 172 -6.29 -23.21 0.64
C ALA A 172 -6.65 -22.41 1.91
N THR A 173 -5.67 -22.06 2.74
CA THR A 173 -5.93 -21.51 4.09
C THR A 173 -4.94 -20.45 4.56
N ALA A 174 -4.01 -19.99 3.72
CA ALA A 174 -2.97 -19.06 4.13
C ALA A 174 -2.79 -17.95 3.08
N SER A 175 -1.91 -16.99 3.37
CA SER A 175 -1.36 -16.09 2.38
C SER A 175 0.09 -16.47 2.09
N ALA A 176 0.60 -16.06 0.93
CA ALA A 176 2.02 -16.00 0.66
C ALA A 176 2.51 -14.60 0.96
N ILE A 177 3.56 -14.50 1.77
CA ILE A 177 4.23 -13.25 2.09
C ILE A 177 5.37 -13.07 1.12
N TYR A 178 5.49 -11.87 0.56
CA TYR A 178 6.58 -11.46 -0.28
C TYR A 178 7.20 -10.17 0.25
N SER A 179 8.45 -9.93 -0.14
CA SER A 179 9.13 -8.68 0.17
C SER A 179 9.99 -8.19 -0.98
N PHE A 180 10.27 -6.88 -0.99
CA PHE A 180 11.27 -6.28 -1.87
C PHE A 180 11.92 -5.04 -1.23
N PRO A 181 13.20 -4.78 -1.52
CA PRO A 181 13.85 -3.54 -1.11
C PRO A 181 13.36 -2.37 -1.97
N VAL A 182 13.07 -1.22 -1.34
CA VAL A 182 12.56 -0.04 -2.04
C VAL A 182 13.66 0.69 -2.81
N PHE A 183 14.91 0.64 -2.33
CA PHE A 183 16.00 1.44 -2.90
C PHE A 183 16.25 1.21 -4.41
N PRO A 184 16.35 -0.03 -4.93
CA PRO A 184 16.48 -0.25 -6.38
C PRO A 184 15.30 0.31 -7.17
N VAL A 185 14.10 0.20 -6.61
CA VAL A 185 12.88 0.73 -7.23
C VAL A 185 12.93 2.26 -7.38
N LEU A 186 13.50 2.97 -6.40
CA LEU A 186 13.72 4.41 -6.48
C LEU A 186 14.74 4.82 -7.56
N GLN A 187 15.57 3.87 -8.03
CA GLN A 187 16.50 4.06 -9.14
C GLN A 187 15.89 3.69 -10.50
N GLY A 188 14.60 3.32 -10.52
CA GLY A 188 13.86 2.95 -11.73
C GLY A 188 13.91 1.47 -12.05
N GLU A 189 14.48 0.63 -11.18
CA GLU A 189 14.46 -0.82 -11.36
C GLU A 189 13.07 -1.39 -11.06
N LYS A 190 12.72 -2.48 -11.75
CA LYS A 190 11.52 -3.26 -11.39
C LYS A 190 11.77 -3.96 -10.04
N PRO A 191 10.76 -4.06 -9.16
CA PRO A 191 10.94 -4.78 -7.92
C PRO A 191 11.20 -6.27 -8.18
N VAL A 192 12.21 -6.82 -7.51
CA VAL A 192 12.43 -8.27 -7.46
C VAL A 192 11.71 -8.79 -6.23
N LEU A 193 10.52 -9.36 -6.44
CA LEU A 193 9.67 -9.88 -5.37
C LEU A 193 10.26 -11.19 -4.85
N LYS A 194 10.66 -11.20 -3.58
CA LYS A 194 11.21 -12.37 -2.90
C LYS A 194 10.12 -13.02 -2.07
N TYR A 195 9.87 -14.31 -2.28
CA TYR A 195 9.01 -15.09 -1.41
C TYR A 195 9.64 -15.19 -0.01
N PHE A 196 8.89 -14.75 1.00
CA PHE A 196 9.31 -14.73 2.40
C PHE A 196 8.82 -15.97 3.16
N GLY A 197 7.65 -16.49 2.78
CA GLY A 197 7.07 -17.70 3.36
C GLY A 197 5.54 -17.64 3.41
N PRO A 198 4.89 -18.72 3.88
CA PRO A 198 3.46 -18.71 4.12
C PRO A 198 3.13 -17.98 5.43
N GLY A 199 1.92 -17.46 5.53
CA GLY A 199 1.36 -16.87 6.74
C GLY A 199 0.78 -15.48 6.53
N ARG A 200 0.50 -14.80 7.64
CA ARG A 200 0.07 -13.40 7.72
C ARG A 200 1.04 -12.64 8.62
N ILE A 201 1.51 -11.49 8.19
CA ILE A 201 2.31 -10.57 9.00
C ILE A 201 1.41 -9.99 10.08
N ASP A 202 1.87 -10.09 11.32
CA ASP A 202 1.24 -9.39 12.45
C ASP A 202 1.85 -8.00 12.64
N PHE A 203 3.17 -7.92 12.52
CA PHE A 203 3.92 -6.70 12.83
C PHE A 203 5.32 -6.75 12.25
N VAL A 204 5.77 -5.64 11.64
CA VAL A 204 7.18 -5.42 11.29
C VAL A 204 7.82 -4.61 12.42
N MET A 205 8.84 -5.16 13.06
CA MET A 205 9.50 -4.55 14.21
C MET A 205 10.25 -3.29 13.79
N PHE A 206 9.88 -2.13 14.36
CA PHE A 206 10.54 -0.85 14.13
C PHE A 206 11.06 -0.24 15.43
N ASP A 207 11.95 0.75 15.31
CA ASP A 207 12.51 1.43 16.47
C ASP A 207 11.45 2.32 17.15
N LEU A 208 11.11 1.97 18.39
CA LEU A 208 10.21 2.74 19.26
C LEU A 208 10.96 3.68 20.22
N GLY A 209 12.29 3.78 20.11
CA GLY A 209 13.12 4.58 21.01
C GLY A 209 13.25 3.97 22.40
N THR A 210 12.92 2.69 22.58
CA THR A 210 13.07 1.96 23.85
C THR A 210 14.25 0.98 23.77
N SER A 211 15.05 0.91 24.83
CA SER A 211 16.35 0.22 24.84
C SER A 211 16.31 -1.28 24.51
N ASN A 212 15.17 -1.95 24.71
CA ASN A 212 15.01 -3.38 24.44
C ASN A 212 14.47 -3.71 23.03
N ALA A 213 13.71 -2.81 22.39
CA ALA A 213 13.18 -3.02 21.03
C ALA A 213 14.32 -3.11 19.99
N SER A 214 15.47 -2.51 20.30
CA SER A 214 16.63 -2.39 19.39
C SER A 214 17.14 -3.70 18.79
N ARG A 215 17.05 -4.84 19.49
CA ARG A 215 17.60 -6.12 19.01
C ARG A 215 16.75 -6.80 17.94
N ASN A 216 15.48 -6.45 17.85
CA ASN A 216 14.53 -7.07 16.94
C ASN A 216 14.13 -6.18 15.78
N ILE A 217 14.66 -4.95 15.69
CA ILE A 217 14.37 -4.04 14.58
C ILE A 217 14.63 -4.72 13.24
N GLY A 218 13.64 -4.65 12.34
CA GLY A 218 13.65 -5.27 11.01
C GLY A 218 13.29 -6.77 10.99
N ASN A 219 13.07 -7.40 12.15
CA ASN A 219 12.43 -8.71 12.21
C ASN A 219 10.92 -8.56 12.05
N VAL A 220 10.26 -9.64 11.62
CA VAL A 220 8.84 -9.69 11.29
C VAL A 220 8.16 -10.74 12.16
N LEU A 221 7.05 -10.36 12.79
CA LEU A 221 6.14 -11.28 13.43
C LEU A 221 5.15 -11.83 12.40
N VAL A 222 5.06 -13.15 12.30
CA VAL A 222 4.24 -13.84 11.29
C VAL A 222 3.40 -14.94 11.94
N TRP A 223 2.08 -14.86 11.77
CA TRP A 223 1.15 -15.94 12.07
C TRP A 223 1.23 -17.02 11.00
N ARG A 224 1.37 -18.27 11.41
CA ARG A 224 1.37 -19.44 10.54
C ARG A 224 0.45 -20.53 11.07
N ASP A 225 -0.25 -21.17 10.15
CA ASP A 225 -0.96 -22.40 10.45
C ASP A 225 0.01 -23.55 10.71
N GLU A 226 -0.14 -24.22 11.84
CA GLU A 226 0.50 -25.48 12.17
C GLU A 226 -0.54 -26.56 12.46
N ILE A 227 -0.19 -27.82 12.18
CA ILE A 227 -1.03 -28.97 12.50
C ILE A 227 -0.40 -29.71 13.68
N PHE A 228 -1.14 -29.76 14.79
CA PHE A 228 -0.77 -30.48 15.99
C PHE A 228 -1.57 -31.80 16.08
N PRO A 229 -0.92 -32.94 16.41
CA PRO A 229 -1.60 -34.24 16.45
C PRO A 229 -2.81 -34.31 17.40
N ASP A 230 -2.76 -33.56 18.50
CA ASP A 230 -3.72 -33.56 19.61
C ASP A 230 -4.76 -32.43 19.54
N ARG A 231 -4.46 -31.35 18.80
CA ARG A 231 -5.24 -30.10 18.78
C ARG A 231 -5.83 -29.78 17.41
N GLY A 232 -5.37 -30.45 16.37
CA GLY A 232 -5.68 -30.09 14.99
C GLY A 232 -4.89 -28.85 14.55
N ARG A 233 -5.51 -28.01 13.71
CA ARG A 233 -4.88 -26.79 13.20
C ARG A 233 -4.89 -25.70 14.26
N ASP A 234 -3.76 -25.02 14.44
CA ASP A 234 -3.62 -23.87 15.32
C ASP A 234 -2.76 -22.78 14.65
N GLU A 235 -3.03 -21.52 14.95
CA GLU A 235 -2.22 -20.38 14.47
C GLU A 235 -1.08 -20.13 15.47
N VAL A 236 0.15 -20.17 14.97
CA VAL A 236 1.36 -19.99 15.77
C VAL A 236 2.10 -18.75 15.31
N LEU A 237 2.48 -17.90 16.27
CA LEU A 237 3.24 -16.69 16.01
C LEU A 237 4.74 -16.99 15.98
N TYR A 238 5.40 -16.50 14.94
CA TYR A 238 6.83 -16.66 14.74
C TYR A 238 7.54 -15.31 14.63
N LEU A 239 8.72 -15.23 15.25
CA LEU A 239 9.68 -14.17 14.95
C LEU A 239 10.58 -14.63 13.81
N ILE A 240 10.60 -13.90 12.71
CA ILE A 240 11.36 -14.21 11.50
C ILE A 240 12.29 -13.03 11.19
N ASN A 241 13.54 -13.29 10.85
CA ASN A 241 14.45 -12.20 10.47
C ASN A 241 14.18 -11.71 9.02
N SER A 242 14.77 -10.57 8.66
CA SER A 242 14.65 -9.98 7.31
C SER A 242 15.11 -10.88 6.17
N ALA A 243 15.93 -11.91 6.45
CA ALA A 243 16.34 -12.90 5.46
C ALA A 243 15.25 -13.98 5.19
N GLY A 244 14.21 -14.05 6.01
CA GLY A 244 13.16 -15.08 5.96
C GLY A 244 13.44 -16.29 6.87
N LYS A 245 14.46 -16.22 7.73
CA LYS A 245 14.80 -17.30 8.66
C LYS A 245 14.02 -17.15 9.96
N GLN A 246 13.30 -18.20 10.34
CA GLN A 246 12.67 -18.30 11.65
C GLN A 246 13.72 -18.22 12.77
N ILE A 247 13.49 -17.32 13.72
CA ILE A 247 14.28 -17.18 14.95
C ILE A 247 13.67 -18.08 16.03
N CYS A 248 12.39 -17.91 16.34
CA CYS A 248 11.70 -18.67 17.37
C CYS A 248 10.16 -18.58 17.24
N LYS A 249 9.44 -19.42 17.99
CA LYS A 249 8.01 -19.24 18.29
C LYS A 249 7.86 -18.17 19.37
N VAL A 250 6.86 -17.31 19.25
CA VAL A 250 6.63 -16.18 20.17
C VAL A 250 5.42 -16.47 21.04
N ASP A 251 5.54 -16.14 22.33
CA ASP A 251 4.40 -16.12 23.24
C ASP A 251 3.52 -14.91 22.94
N SER A 252 2.37 -15.18 22.32
CA SER A 252 1.36 -14.18 21.98
C SER A 252 0.30 -13.99 23.07
N THR A 253 0.42 -14.71 24.20
CA THR A 253 -0.52 -14.56 25.33
C THR A 253 -0.29 -13.27 26.11
N ASP A 254 0.93 -12.74 26.10
CA ASP A 254 1.25 -11.41 26.64
C ASP A 254 0.85 -10.33 25.61
N PRO A 255 -0.08 -9.40 25.92
CA PRO A 255 -0.48 -8.33 25.00
C PRO A 255 0.68 -7.41 24.59
N GLY A 256 1.81 -7.43 25.30
CA GLY A 256 3.03 -6.70 24.97
C GLY A 256 3.93 -7.34 23.92
N TYR A 257 3.56 -8.50 23.35
CA TYR A 257 4.43 -9.30 22.47
C TYR A 257 4.98 -8.55 21.25
N ARG A 258 4.24 -7.57 20.70
CA ARG A 258 4.69 -6.74 19.57
C ARG A 258 5.85 -5.80 19.93
N PHE A 259 6.00 -5.48 21.22
CA PHE A 259 7.04 -4.58 21.73
C PHE A 259 8.23 -5.33 22.31
N ASN A 260 7.98 -6.49 22.90
CA ASN A 260 9.00 -7.32 23.50
C ASN A 260 8.68 -8.80 23.27
N PRO A 261 8.94 -9.33 22.06
CA PRO A 261 8.61 -10.71 21.73
C PRO A 261 9.44 -11.66 22.59
N VAL A 262 8.77 -12.53 23.33
CA VAL A 262 9.41 -13.57 24.15
C VAL A 262 9.37 -14.89 23.38
N CYS A 263 10.55 -15.47 23.16
CA CYS A 263 10.64 -16.78 22.52
C CYS A 263 10.18 -17.88 23.48
N ILE A 264 9.26 -18.72 23.04
CA ILE A 264 8.89 -19.96 23.73
C ILE A 264 9.94 -21.01 23.36
N ASN A 265 10.66 -21.53 24.36
CA ASN A 265 11.43 -22.75 24.20
C ASN A 265 10.48 -23.93 24.48
N HIS A 266 10.37 -24.84 23.51
CA HIS A 266 9.78 -26.16 23.72
C HIS A 266 10.86 -27.13 24.20
#